data_AF-A0A9E6W9M8-F1
#
_entry.id   AF-A0A9E6W9M8-F1
#
_cell.length_a   1.000
_cell.length_b   1.000
_cell.length_c   1.000
_cell.angle_alpha   90.00
_cell.angle_beta   90.00
_cell.angle_gamma   90.00
#
_symmetry.space_group_name_H-M   'P 1'
#
loop_
_entity.id
_entity.type
_entity.pdbx_description
1 polymer ?
#
loop_
_entity_poly.entity_id
_entity_poly.type
_entity_poly.pdbx_seq_one_letter_code
_entity_poly.pdbx_strand_id
1 'polypeptide(L)'
;MKFLTVTIKLLTVTTLLICFLNSCNNQQTKNHFYYPADFDPVYSTWFIWTNEFYEIIPKLASIISRNDKITLFFHESEADTIQINNLLEKYNGNTKNINLIKLNTKLASKWIRDFGPVYMINAAGDIKLIDFGHFGKRIGFTKEIGAKMNLPVIQSLVNSSG
;
A
#
# COMPACT_ATOMS: atom_id res chain seq x y z
N MET A 1 44.40 29.92 -37.76
CA MET A 1 43.67 28.64 -37.68
C MET A 1 43.49 28.10 -36.26
N LYS A 2 44.54 27.98 -35.42
CA LYS A 2 44.44 27.36 -34.07
C LYS A 2 43.43 28.05 -33.11
N PHE A 3 43.34 29.38 -33.14
CA PHE A 3 42.40 30.15 -32.28
C PHE A 3 40.93 29.86 -32.56
N LEU A 4 40.58 29.65 -33.84
CA LEU A 4 39.21 29.33 -34.26
C LEU A 4 38.81 27.93 -33.78
N THR A 5 39.75 26.98 -33.78
CA THR A 5 39.51 25.61 -33.32
C THR A 5 39.29 25.53 -31.80
N VAL A 6 39.97 26.39 -31.02
CA VAL A 6 39.82 26.45 -29.56
C VAL A 6 38.48 27.06 -29.16
N THR A 7 38.04 28.12 -29.84
CA THR A 7 36.74 28.77 -29.57
C THR A 7 35.56 27.86 -29.92
N ILE A 8 35.62 27.12 -31.03
CA ILE A 8 34.58 26.15 -31.41
C ILE A 8 34.49 25.00 -30.39
N LYS A 9 35.63 24.49 -29.90
CA LYS A 9 35.67 23.45 -28.86
C LYS A 9 35.09 23.95 -27.53
N LEU A 10 35.40 25.18 -27.14
CA LEU A 10 34.87 25.76 -25.90
C LEU A 10 33.35 25.93 -25.97
N LEU A 11 32.83 26.41 -27.12
CA LEU A 11 31.41 26.59 -27.37
C LEU A 11 30.66 25.25 -27.34
N THR A 12 31.19 24.22 -28.01
CA THR A 12 30.55 22.90 -28.02
C THR A 12 30.52 22.26 -26.62
N VAL A 13 31.58 22.39 -25.83
CA VAL A 13 31.61 21.90 -24.44
C VAL A 13 30.61 22.66 -23.56
N THR A 14 30.48 23.98 -23.71
CA THR A 14 29.49 24.76 -22.94
C THR A 14 28.07 24.40 -23.34
N THR A 15 27.77 24.25 -24.63
CA THR A 15 26.44 23.82 -25.09
C THR A 15 26.08 22.43 -24.57
N LEU A 16 27.01 21.46 -24.64
CA LEU A 16 26.82 20.13 -24.08
C LEU A 16 26.55 20.17 -22.57
N LEU A 17 27.31 20.96 -21.81
CA LEU A 17 27.12 21.11 -20.38
C LEU A 17 25.74 21.68 -20.04
N ILE A 18 25.28 22.70 -20.78
CA ILE A 18 23.94 23.29 -20.61
C ILE A 18 22.85 22.25 -20.94
N CYS A 19 23.03 21.44 -21.98
CA CYS A 19 22.09 20.37 -22.32
C CYS A 19 22.04 19.29 -21.22
N PHE A 20 23.17 18.86 -20.67
CA PHE A 20 23.22 17.90 -19.57
C PHE A 20 22.58 18.42 -18.29
N LEU A 21 22.79 19.70 -17.96
CA LEU A 21 22.16 20.33 -16.79
C LEU A 21 20.64 20.43 -16.93
N ASN A 22 20.12 20.69 -18.12
CA ASN A 22 18.67 20.76 -18.37
C ASN A 22 18.01 19.39 -18.56
N SER A 23 18.76 18.37 -18.99
CA SER A 23 18.23 17.01 -19.19
C SER A 23 17.83 16.31 -17.88
N CYS A 24 18.35 16.76 -16.73
CA CYS A 24 18.01 16.21 -15.42
C CYS A 24 16.72 16.77 -14.81
N ASN A 25 16.02 17.69 -15.48
CA ASN A 25 14.81 18.30 -14.93
C ASN A 25 13.53 17.48 -15.19
N ASN A 26 13.66 16.15 -15.20
CA ASN A 26 12.53 15.23 -15.25
C ASN A 26 11.89 15.17 -13.85
N GLN A 27 11.32 16.30 -13.43
CA GLN A 27 10.50 16.36 -12.23
C GLN A 27 9.23 15.56 -12.51
N GLN A 28 9.26 14.27 -12.20
CA GLN A 28 8.05 13.50 -12.03
C GLN A 28 7.17 14.32 -11.10
N THR A 29 6.06 14.85 -11.62
CA THR A 29 5.29 15.87 -10.91
C THR A 29 4.89 15.27 -9.57
N LYS A 30 5.35 15.86 -8.46
CA LYS A 30 5.09 15.35 -7.09
C LYS A 30 3.60 15.12 -6.83
N ASN A 31 2.72 15.74 -7.61
CA ASN A 31 1.27 15.66 -7.45
C ASN A 31 0.61 14.48 -8.18
N HIS A 32 1.36 13.70 -8.99
CA HIS A 32 0.80 12.54 -9.67
C HIS A 32 0.87 11.30 -8.77
N PHE A 33 -0.29 10.81 -8.40
CA PHE A 33 -0.45 9.56 -7.68
C PHE A 33 -0.60 8.41 -8.66
N TYR A 34 0.01 7.26 -8.35
CA TYR A 34 -0.12 6.03 -9.11
C TYR A 34 -0.41 4.84 -8.18
N TYR A 35 -0.95 3.77 -8.75
CA TYR A 35 -1.06 2.48 -8.08
C TYR A 35 0.27 1.75 -8.25
N PRO A 36 0.99 1.41 -7.15
CA PRO A 36 2.22 0.64 -7.26
C PRO A 36 1.89 -0.78 -7.76
N ALA A 37 2.83 -1.41 -8.46
CA ALA A 37 2.63 -2.79 -8.88
C ALA A 37 2.62 -3.74 -7.67
N ASP A 38 1.92 -4.87 -7.78
CA ASP A 38 1.80 -5.84 -6.67
C ASP A 38 3.15 -6.48 -6.28
N PHE A 39 4.18 -6.36 -7.13
CA PHE A 39 5.55 -6.82 -6.86
C PHE A 39 6.50 -5.70 -6.39
N ASP A 40 6.02 -4.46 -6.31
CA ASP A 40 6.80 -3.37 -5.71
C ASP A 40 6.89 -3.58 -4.19
N PRO A 41 7.94 -3.07 -3.51
CA PRO A 41 8.04 -3.16 -2.07
C PRO A 41 6.84 -2.52 -1.36
N VAL A 42 6.19 -3.29 -0.48
CA VAL A 42 5.04 -2.84 0.31
C VAL A 42 5.37 -2.80 1.80
N TYR A 43 4.64 -1.97 2.56
CA TYR A 43 4.82 -1.90 4.00
C TYR A 43 4.26 -3.13 4.73
N SER A 44 3.17 -3.72 4.23
CA SER A 44 2.46 -4.81 4.87
C SER A 44 1.45 -5.46 3.91
N THR A 45 1.30 -6.78 3.98
CA THR A 45 0.19 -7.50 3.32
C THR A 45 -1.02 -7.61 4.24
N TRP A 46 -2.20 -7.39 3.68
CA TRP A 46 -3.43 -7.19 4.44
C TRP A 46 -4.40 -8.36 4.35
N PHE A 47 -4.95 -8.75 5.49
CA PHE A 47 -5.93 -9.83 5.59
C PHE A 47 -7.06 -9.44 6.53
N ILE A 48 -8.23 -10.05 6.31
CA ILE A 48 -9.36 -9.98 7.23
C ILE A 48 -9.44 -11.30 7.99
N TRP A 49 -9.41 -11.20 9.32
CA TRP A 49 -9.75 -12.30 10.21
C TRP A 49 -11.24 -12.63 10.11
N THR A 50 -11.56 -13.92 9.96
CA THR A 50 -12.93 -14.43 10.01
C THR A 50 -12.97 -15.81 10.63
N ASN A 51 -14.10 -16.14 11.26
CA ASN A 51 -14.33 -17.46 11.83
C ASN A 51 -14.53 -18.56 10.77
N GLU A 52 -14.82 -18.21 9.51
CA GLU A 52 -14.98 -19.17 8.42
C GLU A 52 -13.62 -19.73 7.95
N PHE A 53 -12.55 -18.92 8.00
CA PHE A 53 -11.19 -19.27 7.59
C PHE A 53 -10.20 -19.20 8.75
N TYR A 54 -10.67 -19.50 9.95
CA TYR A 54 -9.93 -19.29 11.19
C TYR A 54 -8.60 -20.06 11.23
N GLU A 55 -8.45 -21.19 10.52
CA GLU A 55 -7.15 -21.87 10.42
C GLU A 55 -6.28 -21.38 9.26
N ILE A 56 -6.90 -20.97 8.15
CA ILE A 56 -6.19 -20.65 6.91
C ILE A 56 -5.55 -19.26 7.00
N ILE A 57 -6.29 -18.26 7.48
CA ILE A 57 -5.79 -16.88 7.55
C ILE A 57 -4.58 -16.75 8.48
N PRO A 58 -4.60 -17.26 9.74
CA PRO A 58 -3.42 -17.22 10.61
C PRO A 58 -2.26 -18.06 10.10
N LYS A 59 -2.52 -19.18 9.42
CA LYS A 59 -1.45 -19.99 8.82
C LYS A 59 -0.72 -19.22 7.72
N LEU A 60 -1.47 -18.57 6.82
CA LEU A 60 -0.90 -17.70 5.78
C LEU A 60 -0.15 -16.51 6.39
N ALA A 61 -0.78 -15.81 7.33
CA ALA A 61 -0.16 -14.70 8.05
C ALA A 61 1.15 -15.13 8.74
N SER A 62 1.16 -16.31 9.37
CA SER A 62 2.34 -16.86 10.04
C SER A 62 3.47 -17.17 9.05
N ILE A 63 3.17 -17.73 7.88
CA ILE A 63 4.17 -17.99 6.83
C ILE A 63 4.78 -16.68 6.33
N ILE A 64 3.94 -15.70 5.97
CA ILE A 64 4.40 -14.42 5.42
C ILE A 64 5.16 -13.61 6.48
N SER A 65 4.68 -13.60 7.72
CA SER A 65 5.28 -12.85 8.84
C SER A 65 6.75 -13.16 9.09
N ARG A 66 7.26 -14.32 8.65
CA ARG A 66 8.67 -14.69 8.82
C ARG A 66 9.60 -13.77 8.06
N ASN A 67 9.15 -13.22 6.92
CA ASN A 67 9.98 -12.42 6.02
C ASN A 67 9.40 -11.02 5.75
N ASP A 68 8.09 -10.84 5.94
CA ASP A 68 7.40 -9.58 5.62
C ASP A 68 6.39 -9.22 6.71
N LYS A 69 5.87 -8.00 6.70
CA LYS A 69 4.86 -7.53 7.65
C LYS A 69 3.46 -7.89 7.18
N ILE A 70 2.59 -8.18 8.15
CA ILE A 70 1.18 -8.46 7.96
C ILE A 70 0.34 -7.47 8.77
N THR A 71 -0.82 -7.12 8.24
CA THR A 71 -1.87 -6.44 8.99
C THR A 71 -3.14 -7.27 8.92
N LEU A 72 -3.61 -7.73 10.07
CA LEU A 72 -4.84 -8.49 10.24
C LEU A 72 -5.92 -7.60 10.82
N PHE A 73 -6.99 -7.39 10.03
CA PHE A 73 -8.18 -6.67 10.46
C PHE A 73 -9.18 -7.62 11.10
N PHE A 74 -9.77 -7.26 12.22
CA PHE A 74 -10.77 -8.06 12.91
C PHE A 74 -11.83 -7.17 13.55
N HIS A 75 -13.07 -7.66 13.67
CA HIS A 75 -14.18 -6.85 14.20
C HIS A 75 -14.34 -6.98 15.72
N GLU A 76 -14.40 -8.19 16.30
CA GLU A 76 -14.84 -8.29 17.71
C GLU A 76 -14.28 -9.39 18.58
N SER A 77 -14.24 -9.05 19.87
CA SER A 77 -13.93 -9.81 21.08
C SER A 77 -12.45 -9.95 21.49
N GLU A 78 -12.23 -9.84 22.80
CA GLU A 78 -10.98 -10.27 23.47
C GLU A 78 -10.68 -11.73 23.11
N ALA A 79 -11.73 -12.55 22.98
CA ALA A 79 -11.63 -13.96 22.61
C ALA A 79 -11.04 -14.15 21.19
N ASP A 80 -11.40 -13.32 20.22
CA ASP A 80 -10.80 -13.35 18.88
C ASP A 80 -9.32 -12.98 18.95
N THR A 81 -8.95 -11.99 19.76
CA THR A 81 -7.54 -11.62 19.94
C THR A 81 -6.74 -12.78 20.53
N ILE A 82 -7.28 -13.44 21.56
CA ILE A 82 -6.68 -14.63 22.18
C ILE A 82 -6.58 -15.76 21.15
N GLN A 83 -7.65 -16.03 20.40
CA GLN A 83 -7.70 -17.09 19.40
C GLN A 83 -6.70 -16.85 18.27
N ILE A 84 -6.65 -15.63 17.73
CA ILE A 84 -5.67 -15.22 16.72
C ILE A 84 -4.27 -15.46 17.25
N ASN A 85 -3.94 -14.97 18.44
CA ASN A 85 -2.61 -15.14 19.03
C ASN A 85 -2.24 -16.61 19.21
N ASN A 86 -3.14 -17.43 19.74
CA ASN A 86 -2.92 -18.87 19.91
C ASN A 86 -2.65 -19.57 18.56
N LEU A 87 -3.36 -19.17 17.50
CA LEU A 87 -3.18 -19.74 16.17
C LEU A 87 -1.88 -19.26 15.53
N LEU A 88 -1.52 -17.99 15.69
CA LEU A 88 -0.24 -17.45 15.22
C LEU A 88 0.94 -18.14 15.92
N GLU A 89 0.84 -18.39 17.23
CA GLU A 89 1.84 -19.16 17.97
C GLU A 89 1.91 -20.62 17.51
N LYS A 90 0.76 -21.30 17.38
CA LYS A 90 0.64 -22.66 16.85
C LYS A 90 1.33 -22.84 15.50
N TYR A 91 1.32 -21.81 14.64
CA TYR A 91 1.92 -21.83 13.30
C TYR A 91 3.32 -21.20 13.25
N ASN A 92 3.92 -20.89 14.40
CA ASN A 92 5.24 -20.27 14.52
C ASN A 92 5.34 -18.97 13.69
N GLY A 93 4.31 -18.13 13.77
CA GLY A 93 4.29 -16.80 13.19
C GLY A 93 5.21 -15.85 13.96
N ASN A 94 5.87 -14.94 13.25
CA ASN A 94 6.64 -13.87 13.89
C ASN A 94 5.69 -12.74 14.28
N THR A 95 5.20 -12.76 15.51
CA THR A 95 4.22 -11.78 16.02
C THR A 95 4.73 -10.34 15.98
N LYS A 96 6.05 -10.09 15.95
CA LYS A 96 6.62 -8.75 15.78
C LYS A 96 6.36 -8.16 14.39
N ASN A 97 6.14 -9.01 13.39
CA ASN A 97 5.81 -8.62 12.03
C ASN A 97 4.30 -8.64 11.78
N ILE A 98 3.46 -8.90 12.79
CA ILE A 98 2.01 -8.95 12.65
C ILE A 98 1.38 -7.81 13.43
N ASN A 99 0.68 -6.92 12.72
CA ASN A 99 -0.13 -5.87 13.30
C ASN A 99 -1.61 -6.30 13.33
N LEU A 100 -2.23 -6.29 14.51
CA LEU A 100 -3.66 -6.57 14.66
C LEU A 100 -4.42 -5.25 14.75
N ILE A 101 -5.34 -4.99 13.81
CA ILE A 101 -6.17 -3.78 13.80
C ILE A 101 -7.63 -4.17 14.05
N LYS A 102 -8.15 -3.77 15.21
CA LYS A 102 -9.57 -3.88 15.50
C LYS A 102 -10.36 -2.84 14.72
N LEU A 103 -11.40 -3.27 14.02
CA LEU A 103 -12.39 -2.45 13.34
C LEU A 103 -13.69 -2.39 14.14
N ASN A 104 -14.29 -1.21 14.20
CA ASN A 104 -15.60 -0.97 14.78
C ASN A 104 -16.73 -1.40 13.84
N THR A 105 -16.42 -1.52 12.55
CA THR A 105 -17.37 -1.86 11.51
C THR A 105 -17.35 -3.37 11.23
N LYS A 106 -18.51 -4.03 11.32
CA LYS A 106 -18.62 -5.44 10.94
C LYS A 106 -18.36 -5.59 9.45
N LEU A 107 -17.30 -6.29 9.11
CA LEU A 107 -16.92 -6.54 7.73
C LEU A 107 -17.94 -7.48 7.08
N ALA A 108 -18.43 -7.05 5.91
CA ALA A 108 -19.42 -7.82 5.16
C ALA A 108 -18.81 -9.06 4.46
N SER A 109 -17.49 -9.11 4.31
CA SER A 109 -16.79 -10.12 3.52
C SER A 109 -15.32 -10.27 3.96
N LYS A 110 -14.74 -11.43 3.67
CA LYS A 110 -13.30 -11.75 3.81
C LYS A 110 -12.45 -11.32 2.62
N TRP A 111 -13.10 -11.01 1.49
CA TRP A 111 -12.46 -10.73 0.20
C TRP A 111 -11.92 -9.30 0.14
N ILE A 112 -10.94 -8.97 1.00
CA ILE A 112 -10.33 -7.64 1.09
C ILE A 112 -9.79 -7.13 -0.25
N ARG A 113 -9.42 -8.02 -1.19
CA ARG A 113 -9.00 -7.64 -2.54
C ARG A 113 -10.10 -6.92 -3.32
N ASP A 114 -11.36 -7.33 -3.15
CA ASP A 114 -12.48 -6.80 -3.94
C ASP A 114 -12.99 -5.46 -3.39
N PHE A 115 -12.98 -5.30 -2.07
CA PHE A 115 -13.64 -4.20 -1.36
C PHE A 115 -12.78 -3.44 -0.34
N GLY A 116 -11.52 -3.84 -0.22
CA GLY A 116 -10.55 -3.12 0.58
C GLY A 116 -10.12 -1.82 -0.10
N PRO A 117 -9.48 -0.92 0.67
CA PRO A 117 -8.96 0.30 0.10
C PRO A 117 -7.83 0.02 -0.87
N VAL A 118 -7.76 0.83 -1.93
CA VAL A 118 -6.63 0.82 -2.87
C VAL A 118 -5.66 1.92 -2.48
N TYR A 119 -4.40 1.56 -2.32
CA TYR A 119 -3.33 2.52 -2.05
C TYR A 119 -2.89 3.22 -3.31
N MET A 120 -2.69 4.53 -3.22
CA MET A 120 -1.93 5.26 -4.22
C MET A 120 -0.80 6.02 -3.56
N ILE A 121 0.34 6.06 -4.24
CA ILE A 121 1.56 6.75 -3.81
C ILE A 121 2.00 7.75 -4.89
N ASN A 122 2.65 8.83 -4.50
CA ASN A 122 3.29 9.76 -5.43
C ASN A 122 4.83 9.70 -5.32
N ALA A 123 5.53 10.42 -6.20
CA ALA A 123 7.00 10.47 -6.19
C ALA A 123 7.59 11.11 -4.91
N ALA A 124 6.79 11.81 -4.10
CA ALA A 124 7.20 12.36 -2.81
C ALA A 124 7.02 11.36 -1.64
N GLY A 125 6.39 10.21 -1.88
CA GLY A 125 6.07 9.21 -0.85
C GLY A 125 4.76 9.48 -0.10
N ASP A 126 3.97 10.48 -0.52
CA ASP A 126 2.64 10.71 0.06
C ASP A 126 1.71 9.57 -0.34
N ILE A 127 0.91 9.11 0.63
CA ILE A 127 -0.02 7.99 0.45
C ILE A 127 -1.45 8.49 0.61
N LYS A 128 -2.34 7.97 -0.23
CA LYS A 128 -3.79 8.11 -0.06
C LYS A 128 -4.51 6.78 -0.30
N LEU A 129 -5.68 6.65 0.28
CA LEU A 129 -6.58 5.53 0.07
C LEU A 129 -7.67 5.92 -0.93
N ILE A 130 -7.95 5.05 -1.88
CA ILE A 130 -9.11 5.16 -2.76
C ILE A 130 -10.18 4.21 -2.26
N ASP A 131 -11.35 4.78 -1.98
CA ASP A 131 -12.55 4.05 -1.59
C ASP A 131 -13.41 3.85 -2.83
N PHE A 132 -13.49 2.62 -3.33
CA PHE A 132 -14.33 2.31 -4.49
C PHE A 132 -15.79 2.12 -4.07
N GLY A 133 -16.72 2.47 -4.96
CA GLY A 133 -18.09 1.98 -4.80
C GLY A 133 -18.14 0.47 -5.00
N HIS A 134 -19.14 -0.21 -4.44
CA HIS A 134 -19.34 -1.65 -4.64
C HIS A 134 -20.78 -1.95 -5.00
N PHE A 135 -20.98 -2.94 -5.87
CA PHE A 135 -22.31 -3.45 -6.15
C PHE A 135 -22.81 -4.25 -4.93
N GLY A 136 -23.96 -3.83 -4.37
CA GLY A 136 -24.58 -4.44 -3.18
C GLY A 136 -24.23 -3.74 -1.86
N LYS A 137 -24.78 -4.25 -0.74
CA LYS A 137 -24.53 -3.72 0.61
C LYS A 137 -23.23 -4.26 1.20
N ARG A 138 -22.08 -3.91 0.61
CA ARG A 138 -20.78 -4.12 1.26
C ARG A 138 -20.47 -2.90 2.11
N ILE A 139 -20.44 -3.04 3.43
CA ILE A 139 -20.02 -1.95 4.30
C ILE A 139 -18.50 -1.85 4.18
N GLY A 140 -18.02 -0.78 3.54
CA GLY A 140 -16.61 -0.46 3.41
C GLY A 140 -16.02 -0.02 4.75
N PHE A 141 -14.73 -0.29 4.94
CA PHE A 141 -13.96 0.05 6.14
C PHE A 141 -12.80 1.00 5.83
N THR A 142 -12.69 1.45 4.57
CA THR A 142 -11.67 2.36 4.06
C THR A 142 -11.59 3.67 4.87
N LYS A 143 -12.73 4.29 5.17
CA LYS A 143 -12.78 5.52 5.98
C LYS A 143 -12.27 5.32 7.40
N GLU A 144 -12.64 4.19 8.01
CA GLU A 144 -12.19 3.85 9.34
C GLU A 144 -10.67 3.62 9.38
N ILE A 145 -10.15 2.91 8.38
CA ILE A 145 -8.71 2.71 8.20
C ILE A 145 -7.99 4.03 7.97
N GLY A 146 -8.49 4.86 7.06
CA GLY A 146 -7.91 6.16 6.77
C GLY A 146 -7.78 7.01 8.03
N ALA A 147 -8.82 7.03 8.87
CA ALA A 147 -8.76 7.68 10.17
C ALA A 147 -7.72 7.06 11.12
N LYS A 148 -7.70 5.72 11.27
CA LYS A 148 -6.75 5.02 12.16
C LYS A 148 -5.29 5.19 11.72
N MET A 149 -5.03 5.26 10.42
CA MET A 149 -3.69 5.38 9.84
C MET A 149 -3.30 6.82 9.52
N ASN A 150 -4.17 7.80 9.78
CA ASN A 150 -4.00 9.20 9.40
C ASN A 150 -3.70 9.38 7.90
N LEU A 151 -4.44 8.67 7.05
CA LEU A 151 -4.32 8.71 5.59
C LEU A 151 -5.55 9.39 4.96
N PRO A 152 -5.35 10.27 3.97
CA PRO A 152 -6.45 10.85 3.22
C PRO A 152 -7.20 9.76 2.43
N VAL A 153 -8.53 9.86 2.42
CA VAL A 153 -9.42 8.94 1.72
C VAL A 153 -10.13 9.70 0.60
N ILE A 154 -10.02 9.19 -0.62
CA ILE A 154 -10.71 9.72 -1.80
C ILE A 154 -11.79 8.73 -2.23
N GLN A 155 -13.04 9.19 -2.29
CA GLN A 155 -14.13 8.40 -2.85
C GLN A 155 -14.01 8.34 -4.38
N SER A 156 -13.96 7.14 -4.93
CA SER A 156 -14.02 6.91 -6.36
C SER A 156 -15.44 7.15 -6.90
N LEU A 157 -15.54 7.68 -8.12
CA LEU A 157 -16.79 7.83 -8.86
C LEU A 157 -17.22 6.52 -9.57
N VAL A 158 -16.34 5.51 -9.57
CA VAL A 158 -16.61 4.21 -10.19
C VAL A 158 -16.69 3.11 -9.15
N ASN A 159 -17.41 2.05 -9.50
CA ASN A 159 -17.50 0.85 -8.67
C ASN A 159 -16.36 -0.12 -9.00
N SER A 160 -15.86 -0.82 -7.99
CA SER A 160 -15.00 -1.99 -8.16
C SER A 160 -15.84 -3.17 -8.68
N SER A 161 -15.32 -3.88 -9.67
CA SER A 161 -15.90 -5.13 -10.19
C SER A 161 -15.45 -6.37 -9.41
N GLY A 162 -14.46 -6.23 -8.51
CA GLY A 162 -13.55 -7.33 -8.24
C GLY A 162 -12.53 -7.43 -9.37
#